data_AF-A0A7R9TTT8-F1
#
_entry.id   AF-A0A7R9TTT8-F1
#
_cell.length_a   1.000
_cell.length_b   1.000
_cell.length_c   1.000
_cell.angle_alpha   90.00
_cell.angle_beta   90.00
_cell.angle_gamma   90.00
#
_symmetry.space_group_name_H-M   'P 1'
#
loop_
_entity.id
_entity.type
_entity.pdbx_description
1 polymer ?
#
loop_
_entity_poly.entity_id
_entity_poly.type
_entity_poly.pdbx_seq_one_letter_code
_entity_poly.pdbx_strand_id
1 'polypeptide(L)'
;DSGQLARFVIDEAHCVSSWGHDFRPDYKKLGALKKRFPDTPVMALTATATMTVRADVLKSLGIARTARCFTVTFNRPNISLIVKHKKRMRDVSAFAKWVADRYGDKKAGIVYCLSRDETATLAAAINAERARRFKTGERPGPAAAAYNAGVPQKERTRIQNAWTAGDVRVCCATIAFGMGIDKPDVRYVVHYSAPKSLEGLYQEIGRAGRDGKEAEAVTLYAASDITRLRRINAMPQPGGGRRADRIKKSEPLLREVEAFLLNRVDCRRARLMSYLGEDGFEARRCGVTCDACARRAGIAGGLLGEEDTWDEDAKTDKVIRKPAGSGATTRRKKAAGGRKRKAKPKTTTRAKKK
;
A
#
# COMPACT_ATOMS: atom_id res chain seq x y z
N ASP A 1 -38.45 22.38 9.83
CA ASP A 1 -38.18 21.03 10.34
C ASP A 1 -39.39 20.54 11.10
N SER A 2 -39.98 19.40 10.72
CA SER A 2 -41.05 18.72 11.46
C SER A 2 -40.52 17.95 12.69
N GLY A 3 -39.25 18.17 13.08
CA GLY A 3 -38.59 17.43 14.17
C GLY A 3 -38.27 15.97 13.83
N GLN A 4 -38.44 15.54 12.58
CA GLN A 4 -38.28 14.13 12.17
C GLN A 4 -36.82 13.72 11.90
N LEU A 5 -35.90 14.69 11.79
CA LEU A 5 -34.50 14.43 11.46
C LEU A 5 -33.62 14.50 12.71
N ALA A 6 -33.18 13.34 13.20
CA ALA A 6 -32.43 13.25 14.46
C ALA A 6 -30.95 13.65 14.35
N ARG A 7 -30.26 13.29 13.26
CA ARG A 7 -28.84 13.65 13.01
C ARG A 7 -28.36 13.29 11.60
N PHE A 8 -27.24 13.88 11.22
CA PHE A 8 -26.39 13.38 10.14
C PHE A 8 -25.18 12.61 10.70
N VAL A 9 -24.86 11.48 10.08
CA VAL A 9 -23.65 10.71 10.34
C VAL A 9 -22.88 10.60 9.04
N ILE A 10 -21.66 11.13 9.03
CA ILE A 10 -20.76 11.13 7.88
C ILE A 10 -19.62 10.20 8.21
N ASP A 11 -19.66 9.00 7.64
CA ASP A 11 -18.58 8.04 7.71
C ASP A 11 -17.46 8.40 6.73
N GLU A 12 -16.25 7.90 6.96
CA GLU A 12 -15.04 8.21 6.20
C GLU A 12 -14.83 9.71 5.97
N ALA A 13 -15.10 10.52 6.99
CA ALA A 13 -15.11 11.97 6.90
C ALA A 13 -13.78 12.57 6.41
N HIS A 14 -12.67 11.83 6.55
CA HIS A 14 -11.36 12.24 6.02
C HIS A 14 -11.37 12.45 4.49
N CYS A 15 -12.31 11.83 3.75
CA CYS A 15 -12.49 12.03 2.31
C CYS A 15 -12.79 13.48 1.91
N VAL A 16 -13.25 14.32 2.85
CA VAL A 16 -13.48 15.75 2.64
C VAL A 16 -12.16 16.50 2.37
N SER A 17 -11.07 16.04 2.98
CA SER A 17 -9.80 16.76 2.97
C SER A 17 -8.97 16.43 1.74
N SER A 18 -8.49 17.46 1.04
CA SER A 18 -7.54 17.26 -0.07
C SER A 18 -6.16 16.80 0.39
N TRP A 19 -5.90 16.86 1.70
CA TRP A 19 -4.71 16.35 2.37
C TRP A 19 -4.89 14.90 2.85
N GLY A 20 -6.11 14.36 2.78
CA GLY A 20 -6.39 12.96 3.06
C GLY A 20 -5.94 12.04 1.92
N HIS A 21 -5.69 10.78 2.26
CA HIS A 21 -5.22 9.75 1.32
C HIS A 21 -6.29 9.28 0.31
N ASP A 22 -7.59 9.45 0.62
CA ASP A 22 -8.73 9.13 -0.26
C ASP A 22 -9.68 10.31 -0.47
N PHE A 23 -9.15 11.44 -0.97
CA PHE A 23 -9.96 12.64 -1.21
C PHE A 23 -11.08 12.42 -2.25
N ARG A 24 -12.32 12.76 -1.88
CA ARG A 24 -13.51 12.70 -2.74
C ARG A 24 -14.14 14.09 -2.86
N PRO A 25 -14.12 14.72 -4.06
CA PRO A 25 -14.66 16.07 -4.24
C PRO A 25 -16.11 16.26 -3.77
N ASP A 26 -16.95 15.24 -3.93
CA ASP A 26 -18.36 15.30 -3.54
C ASP A 26 -18.58 15.45 -2.03
N TYR A 27 -17.64 14.97 -1.20
CA TYR A 27 -17.72 15.14 0.26
C TYR A 27 -17.68 16.63 0.67
N LYS A 28 -17.07 17.51 -0.12
CA LYS A 28 -17.08 18.96 0.16
C LYS A 28 -18.47 19.57 0.08
N LYS A 29 -19.40 18.94 -0.65
CA LYS A 29 -20.79 19.40 -0.77
C LYS A 29 -21.58 19.13 0.51
N LEU A 30 -21.13 18.21 1.37
CA LEU A 30 -21.83 17.82 2.61
C LEU A 30 -21.91 18.96 3.65
N GLY A 31 -21.04 19.97 3.57
CA GLY A 31 -21.16 21.17 4.41
C GLY A 31 -22.48 21.93 4.22
N ALA A 32 -23.18 21.73 3.09
CA ALA A 32 -24.52 22.27 2.87
C ALA A 32 -25.56 21.72 3.86
N LEU A 33 -25.36 20.50 4.39
CA LEU A 33 -26.26 19.88 5.36
C LEU A 33 -26.37 20.76 6.61
N LYS A 34 -25.25 21.19 7.18
CA LYS A 34 -25.24 22.02 8.39
C LYS A 34 -25.77 23.44 8.13
N LYS A 35 -25.63 23.96 6.91
CA LYS A 35 -26.24 25.24 6.50
C LYS A 35 -27.76 25.15 6.38
N ARG A 36 -28.28 24.04 5.84
CA ARG A 36 -29.72 23.83 5.63
C ARG A 36 -30.46 23.38 6.89
N PHE A 37 -29.77 22.67 7.77
CA PHE A 37 -30.30 22.11 9.01
C PHE A 37 -29.40 22.50 10.19
N PRO A 38 -29.42 23.78 10.62
CA PRO A 38 -28.50 24.30 11.63
C PRO A 38 -28.65 23.62 13.00
N ASP A 39 -29.86 23.20 13.36
CA ASP A 39 -30.14 22.58 14.66
C ASP A 39 -29.92 21.05 14.65
N THR A 40 -29.83 20.42 13.47
CA THR A 40 -29.56 18.99 13.37
C THR A 40 -28.08 18.68 13.73
N PRO A 41 -27.82 17.75 14.67
CA PRO A 41 -26.46 17.33 15.00
C PRO A 41 -25.75 16.65 13.83
N VAL A 42 -24.44 16.89 13.70
CA VAL A 42 -23.58 16.20 12.72
C VAL A 42 -22.51 15.41 13.48
N MET A 43 -22.33 14.16 13.10
CA MET A 43 -21.24 13.30 13.56
C MET A 43 -20.36 12.95 12.37
N ALA A 44 -19.04 13.10 12.53
CA ALA A 44 -18.05 12.74 11.53
C ALA A 44 -17.17 11.62 12.07
N LEU A 45 -17.12 10.48 11.37
CA LEU A 45 -16.38 9.29 11.76
C LEU A 45 -15.22 9.08 10.79
N THR A 46 -14.06 8.68 11.31
CA THR A 46 -12.89 8.34 10.50
C THR A 46 -11.90 7.52 11.32
N ALA A 47 -11.27 6.53 10.68
CA ALA A 47 -10.24 5.71 11.30
C ALA A 47 -8.84 6.33 11.22
N THR A 48 -8.59 7.22 10.25
CA THR A 48 -7.25 7.77 9.98
C THR A 48 -7.37 9.26 9.67
N ALA A 49 -7.18 10.10 10.68
CA ALA A 49 -7.17 11.55 10.50
C ALA A 49 -6.09 12.19 11.35
N THR A 50 -5.06 12.70 10.66
CA THR A 50 -4.05 13.59 11.24
C THR A 50 -4.70 14.89 11.72
N MET A 51 -4.00 15.66 12.55
CA MET A 51 -4.54 16.93 13.08
C MET A 51 -4.96 17.90 11.97
N THR A 52 -4.18 17.98 10.89
CA THR A 52 -4.51 18.77 9.70
C THR A 52 -5.80 18.31 9.04
N VAL A 53 -5.99 16.99 8.88
CA VAL A 53 -7.21 16.41 8.28
C VAL A 53 -8.41 16.67 9.19
N ARG A 54 -8.28 16.53 10.51
CA ARG A 54 -9.36 16.83 11.47
C ARG A 54 -9.83 18.27 11.35
N ALA A 55 -8.90 19.23 11.30
CA ALA A 55 -9.24 20.64 11.15
C ALA A 55 -9.98 20.92 9.83
N ASP A 56 -9.59 20.26 8.74
CA ASP A 56 -10.24 20.41 7.43
C ASP A 56 -11.63 19.77 7.39
N VAL A 57 -11.81 18.62 8.04
CA VAL A 57 -13.13 17.97 8.23
C VAL A 57 -14.09 18.91 8.95
N LEU A 58 -13.67 19.45 10.11
CA LEU A 58 -14.51 20.37 10.88
C LEU A 58 -14.91 21.59 10.05
N LYS A 59 -13.93 22.21 9.39
CA LYS A 59 -14.15 23.40 8.54
C LYS A 59 -15.12 23.10 7.39
N SER A 60 -14.88 22.04 6.64
CA SER A 60 -15.60 21.76 5.39
C SER A 60 -17.00 21.20 5.64
N LEU A 61 -17.22 20.50 6.76
CA LEU A 61 -18.56 20.03 7.18
C LEU A 61 -19.33 21.08 7.99
N GLY A 62 -18.74 22.24 8.30
CA GLY A 62 -19.36 23.27 9.11
C GLY A 62 -19.57 22.87 10.58
N ILE A 63 -18.76 21.94 11.07
CA ILE A 63 -18.79 21.50 12.47
C ILE A 63 -18.01 22.52 13.31
N ALA A 64 -18.62 22.99 14.41
CA ALA A 64 -17.98 23.95 15.31
C ALA A 64 -16.67 23.40 15.88
N ARG A 65 -15.66 24.26 16.04
CA ARG A 65 -14.37 23.87 16.65
C ARG A 65 -14.50 23.42 18.10
N THR A 66 -15.58 23.80 18.77
CA THR A 66 -15.95 23.37 20.13
C THR A 66 -16.64 22.01 20.17
N ALA A 67 -16.86 21.36 19.01
CA ALA A 67 -17.44 20.03 18.98
C ALA A 67 -16.56 19.03 19.73
N ARG A 68 -17.22 18.10 20.45
CA ARG A 68 -16.52 17.04 21.18
C ARG A 68 -15.74 16.16 20.19
N CYS A 69 -14.44 16.04 20.40
CA CYS A 69 -13.56 15.18 19.63
C CYS A 69 -13.11 14.01 20.50
N PHE A 70 -13.52 12.80 20.12
CA PHE A 70 -13.10 11.57 20.77
C PHE A 70 -12.00 10.93 19.93
N THR A 71 -10.83 10.74 20.53
CA THR A 71 -9.71 10.04 19.89
C THR A 71 -9.40 8.81 20.72
N VAL A 72 -9.37 7.66 20.06
CA VAL A 72 -8.85 6.42 20.64
C VAL A 72 -7.42 6.21 20.11
N THR A 73 -6.62 5.47 20.87
CA THR A 73 -5.27 5.12 20.42
C THR A 73 -5.33 4.32 19.12
N PHE A 74 -4.41 4.60 18.21
CA PHE A 74 -4.21 3.81 17.00
C PHE A 74 -3.48 2.49 17.30
N ASN A 75 -2.90 2.33 18.50
CA ASN A 75 -2.05 1.19 18.82
C ASN A 75 -2.86 -0.12 18.87
N ARG A 76 -2.39 -1.10 18.09
CA ARG A 76 -2.86 -2.49 18.11
C ARG A 76 -1.72 -3.39 18.60
N PRO A 77 -1.59 -3.60 19.92
CA PRO A 77 -0.47 -4.36 20.48
C PRO A 77 -0.47 -5.83 20.03
N ASN A 78 -1.63 -6.37 19.67
CA ASN A 78 -1.79 -7.74 19.21
C ASN A 78 -1.33 -8.00 17.76
N ILE A 79 -0.99 -6.96 16.98
CA ILE A 79 -0.57 -7.11 15.57
C ILE A 79 0.93 -6.90 15.45
N SER A 80 1.71 -7.96 15.22
CA SER A 80 3.15 -7.83 14.99
C SER A 80 3.44 -7.07 13.70
N LEU A 81 4.32 -6.06 13.73
CA LEU A 81 4.69 -5.25 12.56
C LEU A 81 6.05 -5.68 12.02
N ILE A 82 6.10 -6.29 10.84
CA ILE A 82 7.33 -6.78 10.22
C ILE A 82 7.52 -6.18 8.83
N VAL A 83 8.75 -5.76 8.52
CA VAL A 83 9.17 -5.43 7.17
C VAL A 83 10.33 -6.36 6.77
N LYS A 84 10.21 -7.02 5.60
CA LYS A 84 11.23 -7.92 5.05
C LYS A 84 11.56 -7.53 3.61
N HIS A 85 12.79 -7.81 3.17
CA HIS A 85 13.17 -7.55 1.80
C HIS A 85 12.47 -8.56 0.85
N LYS A 86 11.91 -8.07 -0.27
CA LYS A 86 11.08 -8.88 -1.17
C LYS A 86 11.89 -9.81 -2.09
N LYS A 87 13.21 -9.64 -2.19
CA LYS A 87 14.07 -10.35 -3.18
C LYS A 87 13.79 -11.86 -3.30
N ARG A 88 13.80 -12.60 -2.19
CA ARG A 88 13.50 -14.06 -2.19
C ARG A 88 12.06 -14.36 -2.55
N MET A 89 11.14 -13.49 -2.15
CA MET A 89 9.70 -13.62 -2.39
C MET A 89 9.27 -13.16 -3.79
N ARG A 90 10.20 -12.69 -4.65
CA ARG A 90 9.88 -12.42 -6.07
C ARG A 90 9.59 -13.70 -6.84
N ASP A 91 10.19 -14.81 -6.44
CA ASP A 91 9.76 -16.13 -6.88
C ASP A 91 8.44 -16.48 -6.17
N VAL A 92 7.37 -16.50 -6.96
CA VAL A 92 6.01 -16.76 -6.46
C VAL A 92 5.86 -18.15 -5.87
N SER A 93 6.68 -19.12 -6.30
CA SER A 93 6.69 -20.48 -5.74
C SER A 93 7.34 -20.48 -4.35
N ALA A 94 8.44 -19.76 -4.19
CA ALA A 94 9.07 -19.55 -2.88
C ALA A 94 8.13 -18.81 -1.92
N PHE A 95 7.41 -17.79 -2.40
CA PHE A 95 6.39 -17.09 -1.63
C PHE A 95 5.24 -18.03 -1.21
N ALA A 96 4.70 -18.82 -2.14
CA ALA A 96 3.63 -19.78 -1.85
C ALA A 96 4.07 -20.82 -0.81
N LYS A 97 5.29 -21.35 -0.93
CA LYS A 97 5.90 -22.26 0.06
C LYS A 97 6.01 -21.59 1.43
N TRP A 98 6.50 -20.34 1.48
CA TRP A 98 6.63 -19.58 2.72
C TRP A 98 5.28 -19.36 3.42
N VAL A 99 4.23 -19.01 2.66
CA VAL A 99 2.86 -18.89 3.20
C VAL A 99 2.39 -20.21 3.81
N ALA A 100 2.58 -21.33 3.09
CA ALA A 100 2.15 -22.64 3.56
C ALA A 100 2.94 -23.12 4.78
N ASP A 101 4.27 -22.96 4.81
CA ASP A 101 5.12 -23.31 5.96
C ASP A 101 4.71 -22.54 7.22
N ARG A 102 4.46 -21.24 7.07
CA ARG A 102 4.24 -20.32 8.19
C ARG A 102 2.82 -20.37 8.74
N TYR A 103 1.84 -20.40 7.86
CA TYR A 103 0.44 -20.22 8.24
C TYR A 103 -0.38 -21.51 8.16
N GLY A 104 0.06 -22.50 7.38
CA GLY A 104 -0.67 -23.74 7.15
C GLY A 104 -2.03 -23.51 6.49
N ASP A 105 -2.94 -24.46 6.68
CA ASP A 105 -4.24 -24.52 6.02
C ASP A 105 -5.42 -24.00 6.86
N LYS A 106 -5.20 -23.63 8.12
CA LYS A 106 -6.30 -23.22 9.02
C LYS A 106 -6.36 -21.72 9.27
N LYS A 107 -5.22 -21.03 9.21
CA LYS A 107 -5.15 -19.59 9.52
C LYS A 107 -5.72 -18.77 8.37
N ALA A 108 -6.67 -17.89 8.66
CA ALA A 108 -7.18 -16.94 7.68
C ALA A 108 -6.17 -15.80 7.47
N GLY A 109 -5.97 -15.39 6.23
CA GLY A 109 -5.07 -14.30 5.89
C GLY A 109 -5.48 -13.51 4.65
N ILE A 110 -4.85 -12.35 4.50
CA ILE A 110 -5.02 -11.44 3.37
C ILE A 110 -3.64 -11.17 2.77
N VAL A 111 -3.53 -11.23 1.44
CA VAL A 111 -2.32 -10.83 0.72
C VAL A 111 -2.63 -9.63 -0.16
N TYR A 112 -2.13 -8.45 0.20
CA TYR A 112 -2.31 -7.23 -0.59
C TYR A 112 -1.32 -7.14 -1.74
N CYS A 113 -1.87 -7.02 -2.94
CA CYS A 113 -1.17 -6.94 -4.21
C CYS A 113 -1.41 -5.59 -4.89
N LEU A 114 -0.47 -5.17 -5.73
CA LEU A 114 -0.54 -3.89 -6.44
C LEU A 114 -1.40 -3.96 -7.71
N SER A 115 -1.51 -5.12 -8.37
CA SER A 115 -2.34 -5.30 -9.57
C SER A 115 -3.27 -6.51 -9.50
N ARG A 116 -4.27 -6.50 -10.40
CA ARG A 116 -5.22 -7.60 -10.60
C ARG A 116 -4.48 -8.88 -11.01
N ASP A 117 -3.55 -8.78 -11.96
CA ASP A 117 -2.77 -9.94 -12.42
C ASP A 117 -1.96 -10.54 -11.28
N GLU A 118 -1.37 -9.70 -10.42
CA GLU A 118 -0.60 -10.17 -9.26
C GLU A 118 -1.50 -10.91 -8.25
N THR A 119 -2.75 -10.48 -8.06
CA THR A 119 -3.70 -11.26 -7.23
C THR A 119 -3.97 -12.65 -7.80
N ALA A 120 -4.14 -12.76 -9.12
CA ALA A 120 -4.39 -14.04 -9.78
C ALA A 120 -3.17 -14.95 -9.73
N THR A 121 -1.98 -14.42 -10.05
CA THR A 121 -0.72 -15.17 -10.02
C THR A 121 -0.41 -15.72 -8.64
N LEU A 122 -0.54 -14.91 -7.58
CA LEU A 122 -0.26 -15.38 -6.22
C LEU A 122 -1.28 -16.40 -5.73
N ALA A 123 -2.58 -16.20 -6.01
CA ALA A 123 -3.60 -17.18 -5.65
C ALA A 123 -3.36 -18.53 -6.36
N ALA A 124 -2.99 -18.51 -7.64
CA ALA A 124 -2.65 -19.71 -8.38
C ALA A 124 -1.41 -20.41 -7.81
N ALA A 125 -0.35 -19.67 -7.49
CA ALA A 125 0.87 -20.23 -6.90
C ALA A 125 0.61 -20.87 -5.52
N ILE A 126 -0.18 -20.23 -4.66
CA ILE A 126 -0.56 -20.78 -3.35
C ILE A 126 -1.37 -22.08 -3.51
N ASN A 127 -2.32 -22.12 -4.44
CA ASN A 127 -3.10 -23.33 -4.70
C ASN A 127 -2.25 -24.45 -5.34
N ALA A 128 -1.29 -24.12 -6.19
CA ALA A 128 -0.34 -25.08 -6.76
C ALA A 128 0.53 -25.70 -5.66
N GLU A 129 1.04 -24.89 -4.73
CA GLU A 129 1.79 -25.37 -3.56
C GLU A 129 0.92 -26.23 -2.63
N ARG A 130 -0.34 -25.85 -2.40
CA ARG A 130 -1.32 -26.67 -1.67
C ARG A 130 -1.50 -28.04 -2.33
N ALA A 131 -1.68 -28.08 -3.65
CA ALA A 131 -1.84 -29.32 -4.40
C ALA A 131 -0.57 -30.18 -4.38
N ARG A 132 0.61 -29.56 -4.49
CA ARG A 132 1.91 -30.24 -4.37
C ARG A 132 2.04 -30.91 -3.01
N ARG A 133 1.79 -30.19 -1.91
CA ARG A 133 1.87 -30.72 -0.54
C ARG A 133 0.92 -31.87 -0.29
N PHE A 134 -0.30 -31.78 -0.84
CA PHE A 134 -1.26 -32.89 -0.77
C PHE A 134 -0.70 -34.16 -1.43
N LYS A 135 -0.05 -34.03 -2.60
CA LYS A 135 0.57 -35.17 -3.29
C LYS A 135 1.81 -35.72 -2.58
N THR A 136 2.58 -34.87 -1.90
CA THR A 136 3.83 -35.27 -1.22
C THR A 136 3.64 -35.68 0.24
N GLY A 137 2.41 -35.59 0.78
CA GLY A 137 2.13 -35.90 2.19
C GLY A 137 2.69 -34.85 3.18
N GLU A 138 3.07 -33.67 2.69
CA GLU A 138 3.53 -32.57 3.53
C GLU A 138 2.36 -31.89 4.26
N ARG A 139 2.67 -31.13 5.31
CA ARG A 139 1.68 -30.32 6.03
C ARG A 139 0.87 -29.47 5.04
N PRO A 140 -0.48 -29.53 5.04
CA PRO A 140 -1.31 -28.84 4.06
C PRO A 140 -1.10 -27.32 4.02
N GLY A 141 -1.15 -26.77 2.80
CA GLY A 141 -1.16 -25.33 2.54
C GLY A 141 -2.59 -24.76 2.46
N PRO A 142 -2.74 -23.42 2.53
CA PRO A 142 -4.06 -22.79 2.50
C PRO A 142 -4.68 -22.79 1.10
N ALA A 143 -6.01 -22.85 1.04
CA ALA A 143 -6.75 -22.54 -0.19
C ALA A 143 -6.78 -21.02 -0.39
N ALA A 144 -6.50 -20.57 -1.62
CA ALA A 144 -6.41 -19.14 -1.95
C ALA A 144 -7.37 -18.73 -3.07
N ALA A 145 -7.85 -17.49 -3.03
CA ALA A 145 -8.65 -16.89 -4.08
C ALA A 145 -8.16 -15.47 -4.42
N ALA A 146 -8.25 -15.10 -5.69
CA ALA A 146 -7.97 -13.75 -6.15
C ALA A 146 -9.21 -12.86 -5.97
N TYR A 147 -9.05 -11.69 -5.37
CA TYR A 147 -10.13 -10.74 -5.15
C TYR A 147 -9.73 -9.34 -5.64
N ASN A 148 -10.34 -8.90 -6.75
CA ASN A 148 -10.05 -7.59 -7.31
C ASN A 148 -11.24 -7.07 -8.13
N ALA A 149 -11.19 -5.79 -8.52
CA ALA A 149 -12.28 -5.15 -9.26
C ALA A 149 -12.59 -5.75 -10.65
N GLY A 150 -11.68 -6.54 -11.23
CA GLY A 150 -11.90 -7.27 -12.47
C GLY A 150 -12.67 -8.59 -12.28
N VAL A 151 -12.77 -9.11 -11.05
CA VAL A 151 -13.58 -10.30 -10.73
C VAL A 151 -15.06 -9.89 -10.74
N PRO A 152 -15.97 -10.61 -11.43
CA PRO A 152 -17.39 -10.28 -11.45
C PRO A 152 -18.00 -10.18 -10.04
N GLN A 153 -18.97 -9.28 -9.82
CA GLN A 153 -19.55 -9.04 -8.49
C GLN A 153 -20.13 -10.32 -7.84
N LYS A 154 -20.79 -11.17 -8.64
CA LYS A 154 -21.32 -12.47 -8.17
C LYS A 154 -20.20 -13.37 -7.63
N GLU A 155 -19.07 -13.41 -8.34
CA GLU A 155 -17.92 -14.22 -7.94
C GLU A 155 -17.19 -13.61 -6.73
N ARG A 156 -17.06 -12.27 -6.65
CA ARG A 156 -16.56 -11.60 -5.45
C ARG A 156 -17.37 -11.95 -4.20
N THR A 157 -18.70 -11.95 -4.33
CA THR A 157 -19.61 -12.31 -3.24
C THR A 157 -19.41 -13.76 -2.81
N ARG A 158 -19.29 -14.68 -3.78
CA ARG A 158 -18.99 -16.09 -3.52
C ARG A 158 -17.66 -16.28 -2.77
N ILE A 159 -16.59 -15.64 -3.25
CA ILE A 159 -15.26 -15.70 -2.63
C ILE A 159 -15.29 -15.15 -1.21
N GLN A 160 -15.97 -14.02 -0.99
CA GLN A 160 -16.11 -13.41 0.34
C GLN A 160 -16.84 -14.33 1.31
N ASN A 161 -17.92 -14.97 0.87
CA ASN A 161 -18.66 -15.94 1.69
C ASN A 161 -17.81 -17.17 2.01
N ALA A 162 -17.13 -17.74 1.01
CA ALA A 162 -16.24 -18.89 1.19
C ALA A 162 -15.06 -18.58 2.12
N TRP A 163 -14.51 -17.36 2.06
CA TRP A 163 -13.44 -16.93 2.95
C TRP A 163 -13.93 -16.68 4.39
N THR A 164 -15.14 -16.14 4.53
CA THR A 164 -15.78 -15.96 5.82
C THR A 164 -16.05 -17.31 6.50
N ALA A 165 -16.56 -18.29 5.74
CA ALA A 165 -16.81 -19.66 6.17
C ALA A 165 -15.53 -20.48 6.43
N GLY A 166 -14.40 -20.08 5.83
CA GLY A 166 -13.11 -20.75 6.00
C GLY A 166 -12.78 -21.82 4.95
N ASP A 167 -13.59 -21.95 3.90
CA ASP A 167 -13.29 -22.79 2.73
C ASP A 167 -12.13 -22.20 1.92
N VAL A 168 -12.11 -20.88 1.79
CA VAL A 168 -10.95 -20.11 1.32
C VAL A 168 -10.24 -19.57 2.55
N ARG A 169 -8.93 -19.77 2.65
CA ARG A 169 -8.14 -19.31 3.81
C ARG A 169 -7.39 -18.03 3.51
N VAL A 170 -7.03 -17.82 2.24
CA VAL A 170 -6.28 -16.64 1.80
C VAL A 170 -6.99 -15.90 0.70
N CYS A 171 -7.20 -14.60 0.88
CA CYS A 171 -7.60 -13.71 -0.19
C CYS A 171 -6.39 -12.92 -0.68
N CYS A 172 -5.95 -13.17 -1.92
CA CYS A 172 -4.99 -12.33 -2.63
C CYS A 172 -5.76 -11.17 -3.26
N ALA A 173 -5.52 -9.96 -2.80
CA ALA A 173 -6.43 -8.85 -3.00
C ALA A 173 -5.74 -7.56 -3.42
N THR A 174 -6.40 -6.76 -4.25
CA THR A 174 -6.07 -5.32 -4.33
C THR A 174 -6.84 -4.55 -3.24
N ILE A 175 -6.63 -3.24 -3.14
CA ILE A 175 -7.33 -2.33 -2.21
C ILE A 175 -8.87 -2.42 -2.35
N ALA A 176 -9.39 -3.00 -3.44
CA ALA A 176 -10.81 -3.32 -3.60
C ALA A 176 -11.37 -4.28 -2.51
N PHE A 177 -10.52 -5.02 -1.80
CA PHE A 177 -10.88 -5.89 -0.67
C PHE A 177 -10.95 -5.13 0.65
N GLY A 178 -11.63 -3.97 0.63
CA GLY A 178 -11.61 -2.99 1.72
C GLY A 178 -12.95 -2.77 2.40
N MET A 179 -14.02 -2.65 1.64
CA MET A 179 -15.33 -2.28 2.17
C MET A 179 -16.13 -3.53 2.56
N GLY A 180 -16.61 -3.57 3.81
CA GLY A 180 -17.57 -4.58 4.26
C GLY A 180 -16.99 -5.93 4.68
N ILE A 181 -15.67 -6.03 4.88
CA ILE A 181 -15.03 -7.25 5.38
C ILE A 181 -14.81 -7.13 6.88
N ASP A 182 -15.52 -7.96 7.63
CA ASP A 182 -15.42 -8.05 9.08
C ASP A 182 -15.26 -9.51 9.53
N LYS A 183 -14.07 -10.06 9.25
CA LYS A 183 -13.68 -11.37 9.76
C LYS A 183 -12.81 -11.16 11.02
N PRO A 184 -13.25 -11.59 12.21
CA PRO A 184 -12.55 -11.29 13.45
C PRO A 184 -11.20 -12.00 13.57
N ASP A 185 -11.10 -13.19 12.97
CA ASP A 185 -10.04 -14.17 13.16
C ASP A 185 -8.96 -14.18 12.04
N VAL A 186 -8.72 -13.03 11.40
CA VAL A 186 -7.62 -12.88 10.44
C VAL A 186 -6.28 -12.91 11.17
N ARG A 187 -5.45 -13.92 10.91
CA ARG A 187 -4.17 -14.15 11.60
C ARG A 187 -2.99 -13.47 10.94
N TYR A 188 -3.09 -13.14 9.66
CA TYR A 188 -2.02 -12.43 8.99
C TYR A 188 -2.51 -11.56 7.83
N VAL A 189 -1.81 -10.45 7.66
CA VAL A 189 -1.90 -9.58 6.49
C VAL A 189 -0.50 -9.48 5.91
N VAL A 190 -0.36 -9.78 4.62
CA VAL A 190 0.91 -9.69 3.90
C VAL A 190 0.77 -8.66 2.79
N HIS A 191 1.52 -7.58 2.87
CA HIS A 191 1.71 -6.68 1.73
C HIS A 191 2.77 -7.26 0.83
N TYR A 192 2.34 -7.92 -0.25
CA TYR A 192 3.27 -8.43 -1.26
C TYR A 192 3.93 -7.29 -2.03
N SER A 193 3.29 -6.13 -2.13
CA SER A 193 3.88 -4.88 -2.64
C SER A 193 3.67 -3.74 -1.65
N ALA A 194 4.55 -2.75 -1.70
CA ALA A 194 4.47 -1.57 -0.85
C ALA A 194 3.08 -0.89 -0.91
N PRO A 195 2.55 -0.42 0.23
CA PRO A 195 1.30 0.32 0.30
C PRO A 195 1.42 1.70 -0.35
N LYS A 196 0.29 2.35 -0.65
CA LYS A 196 0.26 3.67 -1.31
C LYS A 196 0.48 4.84 -0.36
N SER A 197 0.16 4.65 0.92
CA SER A 197 0.35 5.61 2.00
C SER A 197 0.40 4.87 3.34
N LEU A 198 0.81 5.53 4.42
CA LEU A 198 0.82 4.94 5.76
C LEU A 198 -0.59 4.82 6.37
N GLU A 199 -1.53 5.67 5.98
CA GLU A 199 -2.94 5.48 6.33
C GLU A 199 -3.50 4.23 5.68
N GLY A 200 -3.20 4.01 4.38
CA GLY A 200 -3.57 2.79 3.68
C GLY A 200 -2.98 1.56 4.36
N LEU A 201 -1.67 1.60 4.68
CA LEU A 201 -1.01 0.53 5.46
C LEU A 201 -1.76 0.27 6.77
N TYR A 202 -2.07 1.31 7.55
CA TYR A 202 -2.74 1.18 8.84
C TYR A 202 -4.12 0.53 8.73
N GLN A 203 -4.94 0.97 7.78
CA GLN A 203 -6.27 0.40 7.54
C GLN A 203 -6.18 -1.06 7.08
N GLU A 204 -5.22 -1.37 6.22
CA GLU A 204 -5.00 -2.71 5.66
C GLU A 204 -4.54 -3.71 6.73
N ILE A 205 -3.53 -3.35 7.54
CA ILE A 205 -3.07 -4.20 8.65
C ILE A 205 -4.12 -4.32 9.76
N GLY A 206 -4.94 -3.28 9.97
CA GLY A 206 -5.98 -3.24 11.00
C GLY A 206 -7.11 -4.27 10.81
N ARG A 207 -7.14 -4.95 9.66
CA ARG A 207 -8.02 -6.10 9.41
C ARG A 207 -7.60 -7.36 10.15
N ALA A 208 -6.33 -7.43 10.57
CA ALA A 208 -5.82 -8.55 11.34
C ALA A 208 -6.26 -8.46 12.80
N GLY A 209 -6.45 -9.62 13.44
CA GLY A 209 -6.58 -9.74 14.89
C GLY A 209 -7.70 -8.93 15.53
N ARG A 210 -8.85 -8.79 14.86
CA ARG A 210 -10.02 -8.06 15.39
C ARG A 210 -10.65 -8.75 16.60
N ASP A 211 -10.44 -10.05 16.74
CA ASP A 211 -10.71 -10.84 17.95
C ASP A 211 -9.75 -10.53 19.13
N GLY A 212 -8.80 -9.59 18.97
CA GLY A 212 -7.81 -9.23 19.98
C GLY A 212 -6.66 -10.22 20.11
N LYS A 213 -6.69 -11.35 19.41
CA LYS A 213 -5.63 -12.37 19.42
C LYS A 213 -4.46 -11.95 18.54
N GLU A 214 -3.32 -12.61 18.77
CA GLU A 214 -2.10 -12.36 18.01
C GLU A 214 -2.34 -12.51 16.50
N ALA A 215 -1.77 -11.56 15.75
CA ALA A 215 -1.75 -11.56 14.30
C ALA A 215 -0.46 -10.94 13.77
N GLU A 216 -0.11 -11.23 12.52
CA GLU A 216 1.10 -10.73 11.87
C GLU A 216 0.75 -9.79 10.71
N ALA A 217 1.40 -8.64 10.65
CA ALA A 217 1.39 -7.74 9.50
C ALA A 217 2.79 -7.70 8.89
N VAL A 218 2.93 -8.23 7.68
CA VAL A 218 4.22 -8.42 7.02
C VAL A 218 4.26 -7.61 5.73
N THR A 219 5.17 -6.67 5.61
CA THR A 219 5.40 -5.94 4.37
C THR A 219 6.66 -6.42 3.66
N LEU A 220 6.48 -7.00 2.48
CA LEU A 220 7.56 -7.36 1.58
C LEU A 220 7.92 -6.14 0.73
N TYR A 221 9.11 -5.59 0.96
CA TYR A 221 9.55 -4.37 0.29
C TYR A 221 10.61 -4.63 -0.78
N ALA A 222 10.41 -4.03 -1.95
CA ALA A 222 11.48 -3.74 -2.91
C ALA A 222 11.34 -2.32 -3.46
N ALA A 223 12.47 -1.66 -3.76
CA ALA A 223 12.47 -0.32 -4.37
C ALA A 223 11.71 -0.25 -5.72
N SER A 224 11.60 -1.38 -6.43
CA SER A 224 10.77 -1.51 -7.63
C SER A 224 9.30 -1.22 -7.37
N ASP A 225 8.77 -1.51 -6.17
CA ASP A 225 7.37 -1.28 -5.83
C ASP A 225 7.08 0.23 -5.78
N ILE A 226 7.94 1.03 -5.15
CA ILE A 226 7.81 2.50 -5.13
C ILE A 226 7.89 3.07 -6.56
N THR A 227 8.82 2.56 -7.37
CA THR A 227 8.93 2.97 -8.78
C THR A 227 7.65 2.65 -9.56
N ARG A 228 7.05 1.47 -9.34
CA ARG A 228 5.80 1.06 -9.97
C ARG A 228 4.62 1.92 -9.50
N LEU A 229 4.56 2.28 -8.22
CA LEU A 229 3.57 3.20 -7.66
C LEU A 229 3.66 4.60 -8.28
N ARG A 230 4.87 5.15 -8.41
CA ARG A 230 5.11 6.44 -9.10
C ARG A 230 4.60 6.40 -10.55
N ARG A 231 4.86 5.30 -11.28
CA ARG A 231 4.33 5.11 -12.64
C ARG A 231 2.80 5.06 -12.65
N ILE A 232 2.18 4.32 -11.74
CA ILE A 232 0.71 4.22 -11.64
C ILE A 232 0.09 5.60 -11.38
N ASN A 233 0.66 6.39 -10.48
CA ASN A 233 0.15 7.74 -10.16
C ASN A 233 0.31 8.71 -11.34
N ALA A 234 1.30 8.48 -12.20
CA ALA A 234 1.53 9.24 -13.42
C ALA A 234 0.61 8.84 -14.59
N MET A 235 0.02 7.63 -14.58
CA MET A 235 -0.87 7.18 -15.66
C MET A 235 -2.16 8.01 -15.71
N PRO A 236 -2.74 8.27 -16.90
CA PRO A 236 -4.06 8.86 -17.04
C PRO A 236 -5.13 8.04 -16.31
N GLN A 237 -6.08 8.72 -15.66
CA GLN A 237 -7.20 8.08 -14.96
C GLN A 237 -8.50 8.74 -15.46
N PRO A 238 -9.51 7.95 -15.88
CA PRO A 238 -10.83 8.49 -16.23
C PRO A 238 -11.43 9.25 -15.06
N GLY A 239 -11.88 10.49 -15.27
CA GLY A 239 -12.41 11.35 -14.19
C GLY A 239 -11.35 11.81 -13.17
N GLY A 240 -10.07 11.49 -13.38
CA GLY A 240 -8.99 11.92 -12.50
C GLY A 240 -8.56 13.37 -12.79
N GLY A 241 -8.21 14.12 -11.74
CA GLY A 241 -7.61 15.46 -11.87
C GLY A 241 -6.29 15.43 -12.65
N ARG A 242 -5.70 16.60 -12.99
CA ARG A 242 -4.50 16.67 -13.86
C ARG A 242 -3.36 15.79 -13.34
N ARG A 243 -2.57 15.22 -14.26
CA ARG A 243 -1.42 14.36 -13.95
C ARG A 243 -0.47 15.01 -12.93
N ALA A 244 -0.14 16.28 -13.11
CA ALA A 244 0.72 17.03 -12.20
C ALA A 244 0.15 17.11 -10.77
N ASP A 245 -1.16 17.34 -10.64
CA ASP A 245 -1.82 17.42 -9.33
C ASP A 245 -1.82 16.06 -8.62
N ARG A 246 -2.02 14.96 -9.33
CA ARG A 246 -1.94 13.60 -8.76
C ARG A 246 -0.54 13.27 -8.26
N ILE A 247 0.48 13.55 -9.08
CA ILE A 247 1.88 13.32 -8.69
C ILE A 247 2.21 14.17 -7.46
N LYS A 248 1.91 15.46 -7.48
CA LYS A 248 2.16 16.40 -6.36
C LYS A 248 1.52 15.92 -5.05
N LYS A 249 0.31 15.35 -5.10
CA LYS A 249 -0.37 14.79 -3.92
C LYS A 249 0.21 13.47 -3.45
N SER A 250 0.55 12.58 -4.39
CA SER A 250 0.98 11.21 -4.04
C SER A 250 2.44 11.10 -3.63
N GLU A 251 3.33 11.97 -4.11
CA GLU A 251 4.76 11.86 -3.86
C GLU A 251 5.13 12.00 -2.37
N PRO A 252 4.57 12.96 -1.59
CA PRO A 252 4.79 13.01 -0.15
C PRO A 252 4.37 11.72 0.56
N LEU A 253 3.21 11.15 0.20
CA LEU A 253 2.72 9.89 0.80
C LEU A 253 3.66 8.72 0.52
N LEU A 254 4.18 8.63 -0.71
CA LEU A 254 5.13 7.57 -1.08
C LEU A 254 6.46 7.73 -0.36
N ARG A 255 6.93 8.96 -0.13
CA ARG A 255 8.16 9.22 0.65
C ARG A 255 8.01 8.77 2.10
N GLU A 256 6.86 9.01 2.71
CA GLU A 256 6.58 8.55 4.08
C GLU A 256 6.55 7.02 4.17
N VAL A 257 5.93 6.36 3.19
CA VAL A 257 5.98 4.88 3.07
C VAL A 257 7.41 4.39 2.90
N GLU A 258 8.18 4.97 1.97
CA GLU A 258 9.56 4.58 1.70
C GLU A 258 10.43 4.76 2.95
N ALA A 259 10.33 5.90 3.63
CA ALA A 259 11.04 6.17 4.88
C ALA A 259 10.63 5.21 6.00
N PHE A 260 9.34 4.87 6.11
CA PHE A 260 8.85 3.90 7.07
C PHE A 260 9.38 2.49 6.80
N LEU A 261 9.42 2.04 5.53
CA LEU A 261 9.84 0.68 5.18
C LEU A 261 11.36 0.51 5.25
N LEU A 262 12.14 1.54 4.89
CA LEU A 262 13.60 1.54 4.96
C LEU A 262 14.14 1.66 6.40
N ASN A 263 13.35 2.20 7.32
CA ASN A 263 13.74 2.27 8.72
C ASN A 263 14.09 0.87 9.26
N ARG A 264 15.16 0.73 10.03
CA ARG A 264 15.51 -0.52 10.71
C ARG A 264 15.89 -0.31 12.18
N VAL A 265 15.84 0.93 12.66
CA VAL A 265 16.36 1.31 13.98
C VAL A 265 15.21 1.71 14.89
N ASP A 266 14.35 2.62 14.42
CA ASP A 266 13.27 3.14 15.24
C ASP A 266 12.12 2.14 15.34
N CYS A 267 11.41 2.17 16.46
CA CYS A 267 10.20 1.37 16.65
C CYS A 267 9.15 1.69 15.57
N ARG A 268 8.67 0.64 14.85
CA ARG A 268 7.61 0.77 13.83
C ARG A 268 6.35 1.42 14.40
N ARG A 269 5.92 1.01 15.60
CA ARG A 269 4.73 1.56 16.25
C ARG A 269 4.88 3.03 16.53
N ALA A 270 5.96 3.44 17.22
CA ALA A 270 6.18 4.84 17.56
C ALA A 270 6.09 5.75 16.33
N ARG A 271 6.72 5.34 15.22
CA ARG A 271 6.66 6.07 13.95
C ARG A 271 5.25 6.10 13.34
N LEU A 272 4.54 4.97 13.33
CA LEU A 272 3.19 4.91 12.78
C LEU A 272 2.19 5.74 13.61
N MET A 273 2.29 5.69 14.94
CA MET A 273 1.43 6.47 15.84
C MET A 273 1.67 7.97 15.67
N SER A 274 2.94 8.42 15.69
CA SER A 274 3.27 9.83 15.48
C SER A 274 2.81 10.33 14.12
N TYR A 275 3.00 9.53 13.05
CA TYR A 275 2.48 9.86 11.72
C TYR A 275 0.96 10.08 11.71
N LEU A 276 0.20 9.23 12.42
CA LEU A 276 -1.26 9.34 12.51
C LEU A 276 -1.74 10.46 13.45
N GLY A 277 -0.82 11.16 14.11
CA GLY A 277 -1.11 12.27 15.03
C GLY A 277 -1.33 11.83 16.49
N GLU A 278 -0.85 10.65 16.87
CA GLU A 278 -0.73 10.22 18.26
C GLU A 278 0.74 10.32 18.68
N ASP A 279 1.14 11.53 19.08
CA ASP A 279 2.48 11.79 19.58
C ASP A 279 2.67 11.25 21.01
N GLY A 280 3.92 10.88 21.33
CA GLY A 280 4.27 10.40 22.67
C GLY A 280 4.15 8.89 22.88
N PHE A 281 3.85 8.10 21.84
CA PHE A 281 4.01 6.63 21.95
C PHE A 281 5.49 6.25 22.07
N GLU A 282 5.87 5.73 23.22
CA GLU A 282 7.27 5.39 23.50
C GLU A 282 7.60 3.96 23.06
N ALA A 283 8.78 3.77 22.46
CA ALA A 283 9.24 2.46 21.99
C ALA A 283 9.23 1.36 23.07
N ARG A 284 9.38 1.72 24.36
CA ARG A 284 9.30 0.77 25.49
C ARG A 284 7.92 0.14 25.66
N ARG A 285 6.86 0.82 25.19
CA ARG A 285 5.47 0.32 25.21
C ARG A 285 5.13 -0.59 24.02
N CYS A 286 6.08 -0.82 23.11
CA CYS A 286 5.88 -1.72 21.97
C CYS A 286 5.66 -3.18 22.40
N GLY A 287 6.25 -3.60 23.53
CA GLY A 287 6.22 -5.01 23.94
C GLY A 287 6.95 -5.93 22.95
N VAL A 288 7.94 -5.39 22.22
CA VAL A 288 8.79 -6.14 21.27
C VAL A 288 8.03 -6.77 20.10
N THR A 289 6.82 -6.30 19.80
CA THR A 289 5.97 -6.82 18.71
C THR A 289 6.23 -6.14 17.36
N CYS A 290 7.42 -5.58 17.13
CA CYS A 290 7.83 -5.11 15.79
C CYS A 290 9.28 -5.48 15.51
N ASP A 291 9.59 -5.70 14.23
CA ASP A 291 10.90 -6.17 13.75
C ASP A 291 12.08 -5.32 14.27
N ALA A 292 11.96 -4.00 14.28
CA ALA A 292 13.02 -3.10 14.77
C ALA A 292 13.28 -3.26 16.27
N CYS A 293 12.22 -3.37 17.09
CA CYS A 293 12.36 -3.63 18.52
C CYS A 293 12.88 -5.04 18.80
N ALA A 294 12.42 -6.04 18.06
CA ALA A 294 12.85 -7.43 18.18
C ALA A 294 14.35 -7.58 17.86
N ARG A 295 14.81 -6.95 16.77
CA ARG A 295 16.23 -6.89 16.39
C ARG A 295 17.08 -6.28 17.51
N ARG A 296 16.65 -5.14 18.07
CA ARG A 296 17.36 -4.48 19.16
C ARG A 296 17.41 -5.32 20.43
N ALA A 297 16.36 -6.09 20.70
CA ALA A 297 16.26 -6.96 21.88
C ALA A 297 16.94 -8.33 21.68
N GLY A 298 17.47 -8.63 20.49
CA GLY A 298 18.11 -9.92 20.20
C GLY A 298 17.15 -11.11 20.22
N ILE A 299 15.86 -10.90 19.89
CA ILE A 299 14.88 -11.99 19.84
C ILE A 299 15.23 -12.96 18.70
N ALA A 300 15.35 -14.25 19.03
CA ALA A 300 15.57 -15.33 18.06
C ALA A 300 14.28 -16.15 17.85
N GLY A 301 14.03 -16.59 16.61
CA GLY A 301 12.87 -17.41 16.25
C GLY A 301 11.57 -16.65 15.97
N GLY A 302 10.60 -17.30 15.31
CA GLY A 302 9.38 -16.64 14.81
C GLY A 302 9.66 -15.62 13.70
N LEU A 303 8.66 -14.85 13.22
CA LEU A 303 8.90 -13.88 12.13
C LEU A 303 9.83 -12.74 12.58
N LEU A 304 9.67 -12.36 13.85
CA LEU A 304 10.36 -11.24 14.48
C LEU A 304 11.82 -11.57 14.80
N GLY A 305 12.16 -12.85 14.98
CA GLY A 305 13.51 -13.34 15.18
C GLY A 305 14.08 -14.17 14.01
N GLU A 306 13.41 -14.18 12.85
CA GLU A 306 13.99 -14.66 11.60
C GLU A 306 15.16 -13.76 11.21
N GLU A 307 16.26 -14.39 10.76
CA GLU A 307 17.47 -13.69 10.32
C GLU A 307 17.13 -12.59 9.32
N ASP A 308 17.71 -11.42 9.55
CA ASP A 308 17.45 -10.25 8.74
C ASP A 308 18.44 -10.16 7.57
N THR A 309 18.05 -10.75 6.45
CA THR A 309 18.87 -10.78 5.22
C THR A 309 18.82 -9.48 4.43
N TRP A 310 18.27 -8.40 5.00
CA TRP A 310 18.00 -7.15 4.28
C TRP A 310 19.24 -6.58 3.58
N ASP A 311 20.38 -6.48 4.26
CA ASP A 311 21.58 -5.85 3.68
C ASP A 311 22.17 -6.68 2.54
N GLU A 312 22.19 -8.00 2.69
CA GLU A 312 22.65 -8.93 1.64
C GLU A 312 21.72 -8.91 0.43
N ASP A 313 20.42 -8.95 0.69
CA ASP A 313 19.41 -8.93 -0.35
C ASP A 313 19.36 -7.60 -1.08
N ALA A 314 19.48 -6.48 -0.37
CA ALA A 314 19.53 -5.14 -0.95
C ALA A 314 20.78 -4.93 -1.82
N LYS A 315 21.97 -5.38 -1.37
CA LYS A 315 23.22 -5.27 -2.14
C LYS A 315 23.16 -5.98 -3.49
N THR A 316 22.43 -7.08 -3.55
CA THR A 316 22.34 -7.95 -4.73
C THR A 316 21.06 -7.73 -5.54
N ASP A 317 20.17 -6.85 -5.07
CA ASP A 317 18.97 -6.46 -5.80
C ASP A 317 19.34 -5.49 -6.93
N LYS A 318 19.55 -6.04 -8.13
CA LYS A 318 20.03 -5.34 -9.35
C LYS A 318 19.08 -4.23 -9.87
N VAL A 319 18.00 -3.89 -9.17
CA VAL A 319 17.04 -2.86 -9.59
C VAL A 319 17.60 -1.43 -9.45
N ILE A 320 18.73 -1.22 -8.77
CA ILE A 320 19.38 0.10 -8.65
C ILE A 320 20.81 0.09 -9.20
N ARG A 321 20.97 -0.14 -10.52
CA ARG A 321 22.15 0.34 -11.27
C ARG A 321 21.78 0.78 -12.68
N LYS A 322 21.20 1.97 -12.78
CA LYS A 322 21.64 2.96 -13.78
C LYS A 322 21.60 4.33 -13.10
N PRO A 323 22.75 4.90 -12.72
CA PRO A 323 22.83 6.32 -12.43
C PRO A 323 22.34 7.08 -13.66
N ALA A 324 21.49 8.09 -13.42
CA ALA A 324 21.25 9.15 -14.40
C ALA A 324 22.60 9.71 -14.86
N GLY A 325 22.73 9.96 -16.17
CA GLY A 325 24.00 10.18 -16.83
C GLY A 325 24.90 11.21 -16.14
N SER A 326 26.12 10.78 -15.80
CA SER A 326 27.27 11.66 -15.87
C SER A 326 27.58 11.86 -17.36
N GLY A 327 27.09 12.96 -17.92
CA GLY A 327 27.58 13.48 -19.19
C GLY A 327 29.04 13.86 -19.03
N ALA A 328 29.94 12.90 -19.24
CA ALA A 328 31.34 13.18 -19.51
C ALA A 328 31.44 13.62 -20.97
N THR A 329 31.47 14.94 -21.17
CA THR A 329 31.91 15.57 -22.42
C THR A 329 33.33 15.12 -22.75
N THR A 330 33.46 14.02 -23.49
CA THR A 330 34.70 13.69 -24.19
C THR A 330 34.75 14.52 -25.46
N ARG A 331 35.34 15.69 -25.30
CA ARG A 331 35.76 16.61 -26.36
C ARG A 331 36.72 15.84 -27.28
N ARG A 332 36.21 15.24 -28.35
CA ARG A 332 37.05 14.68 -29.44
C ARG A 332 37.84 15.84 -30.05
N LYS A 333 39.12 15.94 -29.69
CA LYS A 333 40.12 16.72 -30.43
C LYS A 333 40.15 16.18 -31.87
N LYS A 334 39.62 16.93 -32.83
CA LYS A 334 39.91 16.73 -34.25
C LYS A 334 41.37 17.14 -34.46
N ALA A 335 42.22 16.15 -34.69
CA ALA A 335 43.57 16.37 -35.20
C ALA A 335 43.48 16.89 -36.64
N ALA A 336 44.22 17.95 -36.91
CA ALA A 336 44.45 18.50 -38.24
C ALA A 336 45.34 17.55 -39.05
N GLY A 337 44.96 17.31 -40.30
CA GLY A 337 45.77 16.61 -41.30
C GLY A 337 45.14 16.85 -42.66
N GLY A 338 45.77 17.72 -43.44
CA GLY A 338 45.18 18.32 -44.63
C GLY A 338 45.36 17.56 -45.95
N ARG A 339 45.05 18.31 -47.03
CA ARG A 339 45.15 18.02 -48.48
C ARG A 339 44.06 17.05 -49.00
N LYS A 340 43.39 17.26 -50.13
CA LYS A 340 43.57 18.19 -51.27
C LYS A 340 42.23 18.37 -52.03
N ARG A 341 42.06 19.54 -52.65
CA ARG A 341 40.96 19.91 -53.59
C ARG A 341 41.04 19.14 -54.91
N LYS A 342 39.88 18.86 -55.55
CA LYS A 342 39.61 18.85 -57.02
C LYS A 342 38.07 18.74 -57.20
N ALA A 343 37.38 19.85 -57.51
CA ALA A 343 36.96 20.32 -58.84
C ALA A 343 35.64 19.69 -59.37
N LYS A 344 34.60 20.53 -59.52
CA LYS A 344 33.34 20.24 -60.25
C LYS A 344 33.60 20.20 -61.76
N PRO A 345 32.64 19.70 -62.57
CA PRO A 345 31.75 20.66 -63.25
C PRO A 345 30.27 20.26 -63.29
N LYS A 346 29.47 21.30 -63.55
CA LYS A 346 28.02 21.31 -63.77
C LYS A 346 27.67 20.74 -65.16
N THR A 347 26.50 20.12 -65.29
CA THR A 347 25.74 20.13 -66.54
C THR A 347 24.26 20.34 -66.25
N THR A 348 23.73 21.42 -66.82
CA THR A 348 22.33 21.82 -66.91
C THR A 348 21.91 21.72 -68.36
N THR A 349 20.80 21.06 -68.67
CA THR A 349 19.91 21.24 -69.84
C THR A 349 18.87 20.11 -69.79
N ARG A 350 17.59 20.25 -70.12
CA ARG A 350 16.81 21.32 -70.75
C ARG A 350 15.33 20.99 -70.52
N ALA A 351 14.51 21.98 -70.20
CA ALA A 351 13.06 21.90 -70.34
C ALA A 351 12.68 22.18 -71.81
N LYS A 352 11.69 21.45 -72.33
CA LYS A 352 10.81 21.89 -73.42
C LYS A 352 9.37 21.56 -73.01
N LYS A 353 8.59 22.60 -72.71
CA LYS A 353 7.13 22.58 -72.82
C LYS A 353 6.75 23.11 -74.21
N LYS A 354 5.61 22.67 -74.72
CA LYS A 354 4.84 23.36 -75.76
C LYS A 354 4.41 24.74 -75.26
#